data_AF-U7PR06-F1
#
_entry.id   AF-U7PR06-F1
#
_cell.length_a   1.000
_cell.length_b   1.000
_cell.length_c   1.000
_cell.angle_alpha   90.00
_cell.angle_beta   90.00
_cell.angle_gamma   90.00
#
_symmetry.space_group_name_H-M   'P 1'
#
loop_
_entity.id
_entity.type
_entity.pdbx_description
1 polymer ?
#
loop_
_entity_poly.entity_id
_entity_poly.type
_entity_poly.pdbx_seq_one_letter_code
_entity_poly.pdbx_strand_id
1 'polypeptide(L)'
;MQTTAPIPPPKPGSHDASRRSTPATTQSPRQPPLPSTPTSLPEVTAYAYAQTPAPPTIVDPGDTWLPKVLQDKSKQDLFEVLASQELLSALTHSASTIHPSVSASYGALQSALDENMELAKRLQELEARLAHQRSATQAQLLGAHALEHSWRAKQAAMDAALAPFAPASLYQQLAAGVNEQEQVCQALEESFLEGEGDGGLASEREASEWVRRYRDARKLFYLRQERKERWDEGRVGGWR
;
A
#
# COMPACT_ATOMS: atom_id res chain seq x y z
N MET A 1 -5.26 -19.72 42.51
CA MET A 1 -5.29 -21.05 41.88
C MET A 1 -5.54 -20.84 40.40
N GLN A 2 -4.48 -20.79 39.59
CA GLN A 2 -4.55 -20.64 38.13
C GLN A 2 -4.59 -22.03 37.50
N THR A 3 -5.63 -22.36 36.75
CA THR A 3 -5.72 -23.59 35.95
C THR A 3 -6.04 -23.22 34.52
N THR A 4 -4.99 -23.12 33.71
CA THR A 4 -5.08 -22.98 32.26
C THR A 4 -5.39 -24.36 31.66
N ALA A 5 -6.51 -24.50 30.95
CA ALA A 5 -6.82 -25.74 30.23
C ALA A 5 -5.82 -25.99 29.08
N PRO A 6 -5.50 -27.26 28.75
CA PRO A 6 -4.41 -27.61 27.86
C PRO A 6 -4.79 -27.44 26.38
N ILE A 7 -3.80 -27.06 25.57
CA ILE A 7 -3.92 -26.94 24.11
C ILE A 7 -3.96 -28.36 23.48
N PRO A 8 -4.93 -28.69 22.61
CA PRO A 8 -4.99 -29.99 21.93
C PRO A 8 -3.91 -30.12 20.83
N PRO A 9 -3.46 -31.35 20.53
CA PRO A 9 -2.38 -31.60 19.58
C PRO A 9 -2.81 -31.39 18.10
N PRO A 10 -1.89 -31.00 17.21
CA PRO A 10 -2.18 -30.91 15.77
C PRO A 10 -2.35 -32.30 15.14
N LYS A 11 -3.35 -32.46 14.27
CA LYS A 11 -3.61 -33.69 13.51
C LYS A 11 -2.48 -34.00 12.52
N PRO A 12 -2.03 -35.26 12.40
CA PRO A 12 -1.15 -35.70 11.32
C PRO A 12 -1.96 -35.98 10.03
N GLY A 13 -1.49 -35.50 8.88
CA GLY A 13 -1.72 -36.20 7.60
C GLY A 13 -2.74 -35.66 6.57
N SER A 14 -3.17 -34.39 6.62
CA SER A 14 -3.96 -33.80 5.51
C SER A 14 -3.06 -33.02 4.56
N HIS A 15 -2.44 -33.70 3.60
CA HIS A 15 -1.92 -33.06 2.39
C HIS A 15 -3.11 -32.76 1.47
N ASP A 16 -3.63 -31.54 1.53
CA ASP A 16 -4.35 -30.97 0.40
C ASP A 16 -3.92 -29.51 0.21
N ALA A 17 -3.60 -29.16 -1.03
CA ALA A 17 -2.84 -27.99 -1.39
C ALA A 17 -3.72 -26.74 -1.39
N SER A 18 -3.58 -25.88 -0.38
CA SER A 18 -4.10 -24.51 -0.48
C SER A 18 -3.29 -23.52 0.37
N ARG A 19 -2.50 -22.75 -0.37
CA ARG A 19 -1.73 -21.55 -0.05
C ARG A 19 -2.24 -20.74 1.15
N ARG A 20 -1.50 -20.75 2.27
CA ARG A 20 -1.19 -19.60 3.15
C ARG A 20 -0.37 -20.10 4.34
N SER A 21 0.95 -20.05 4.19
CA SER A 21 1.90 -20.35 5.25
C SER A 21 2.31 -19.06 5.96
N THR A 22 2.10 -19.00 7.26
CA THR A 22 2.95 -18.26 8.20
C THR A 22 3.11 -19.12 9.44
N PRO A 23 4.34 -19.44 9.81
CA PRO A 23 4.67 -19.31 11.22
C PRO A 23 5.88 -18.40 11.42
N ALA A 24 5.96 -17.91 12.64
CA ALA A 24 6.86 -16.92 13.16
C ALA A 24 8.36 -17.28 13.04
N THR A 25 9.15 -16.22 13.24
CA THR A 25 10.51 -16.24 13.75
C THR A 25 11.60 -16.34 12.69
N THR A 26 12.38 -15.25 12.63
CA THR A 26 13.70 -15.09 12.01
C THR A 26 13.72 -14.80 10.50
N GLN A 27 14.44 -13.74 10.16
CA GLN A 27 14.91 -13.35 8.82
C GLN A 27 13.89 -12.64 7.91
N SER A 28 14.10 -11.32 7.79
CA SER A 28 13.88 -10.44 6.64
C SER A 28 12.55 -10.55 5.87
N PRO A 29 11.77 -9.46 5.72
CA PRO A 29 10.65 -9.44 4.79
C PRO A 29 11.19 -9.51 3.36
N ARG A 30 11.12 -10.72 2.81
CA ARG A 30 11.32 -11.08 1.42
C ARG A 30 10.39 -10.23 0.56
N GLN A 31 10.97 -9.42 -0.32
CA GLN A 31 10.26 -8.64 -1.33
C GLN A 31 9.34 -9.52 -2.19
N PRO A 32 8.20 -8.99 -2.69
CA PRO A 32 7.32 -9.71 -3.60
C PRO A 32 8.08 -10.12 -4.87
N PRO A 33 7.69 -11.23 -5.52
CA PRO A 33 8.39 -11.74 -6.68
C PRO A 33 8.33 -10.71 -7.80
N LEU A 34 9.47 -10.11 -8.11
CA LEU A 34 9.66 -9.31 -9.31
C LEU A 34 9.34 -10.22 -10.52
N PRO A 35 8.59 -9.73 -11.52
CA PRO A 35 8.49 -10.44 -12.79
C PRO A 35 9.91 -10.68 -13.30
N SER A 36 10.17 -11.91 -13.72
CA SER A 36 11.42 -12.36 -14.31
C SER A 36 11.92 -11.34 -15.32
N THR A 37 12.90 -10.54 -14.91
CA THR A 37 13.70 -9.74 -15.81
C THR A 37 14.48 -10.72 -16.68
N PRO A 38 14.32 -10.70 -18.00
CA PRO A 38 15.37 -11.24 -18.83
C PRO A 38 16.62 -10.42 -18.52
N THR A 39 17.57 -11.05 -17.84
CA THR A 39 18.98 -10.65 -17.82
C THR A 39 19.52 -10.81 -19.23
N SER A 40 19.06 -9.94 -20.11
CA SER A 40 19.80 -9.46 -21.26
C SER A 40 19.80 -7.96 -21.00
N LEU A 41 20.93 -7.41 -20.54
CA LEU A 41 21.19 -6.00 -20.79
C LEU A 41 21.08 -5.86 -22.31
N PRO A 42 20.04 -5.23 -22.88
CA PRO A 42 20.21 -4.77 -24.22
C PRO A 42 21.09 -3.53 -24.05
N GLU A 43 22.28 -3.63 -24.60
CA GLU A 43 23.11 -2.64 -25.30
C GLU A 43 22.43 -1.31 -25.76
N VAL A 44 21.34 -0.83 -25.15
CA VAL A 44 20.56 0.37 -25.51
C VAL A 44 21.28 1.64 -25.09
N THR A 45 22.18 1.57 -24.10
CA THR A 45 23.08 2.68 -23.80
C THR A 45 24.20 2.81 -24.82
N ALA A 46 24.51 1.81 -25.64
CA ALA A 46 25.46 1.96 -26.75
C ALA A 46 24.76 2.45 -28.03
N TYR A 47 23.51 2.05 -28.26
CA TYR A 47 22.74 2.46 -29.43
C TYR A 47 22.14 3.88 -29.34
N ALA A 48 21.98 4.46 -28.14
CA ALA A 48 21.42 5.80 -27.98
C ALA A 48 22.43 6.95 -28.22
N TYR A 49 23.73 6.69 -28.10
CA TYR A 49 24.79 7.65 -28.50
C TYR A 49 25.22 7.49 -29.96
N ALA A 50 24.74 6.47 -30.67
CA ALA A 50 25.13 6.17 -32.05
C ALA A 50 24.26 6.87 -33.12
N GLN A 51 23.31 7.72 -32.70
CA GLN A 51 22.40 8.44 -33.61
C GLN A 51 22.59 9.95 -33.59
N THR A 52 23.71 10.47 -33.08
CA THR A 52 24.11 11.82 -33.48
C THR A 52 24.46 11.77 -34.97
N PRO A 53 23.76 12.52 -35.84
CA PRO A 53 24.18 12.62 -37.23
C PRO A 53 25.64 13.07 -37.23
N ALA A 54 26.51 12.28 -37.87
CA ALA A 54 27.89 12.68 -38.07
C ALA A 54 27.88 14.10 -38.68
N PRO A 55 28.69 15.04 -38.17
CA PRO A 55 28.74 16.38 -38.74
C PRO A 55 28.99 16.22 -40.24
N PRO A 56 28.31 16.99 -41.11
CA PRO A 56 28.59 16.92 -42.53
C PRO A 56 30.09 17.09 -42.72
N THR A 57 30.70 16.25 -43.58
CA THR A 57 32.09 16.42 -43.98
C THR A 57 32.18 17.73 -44.76
N ILE A 58 32.37 18.83 -44.03
CA ILE A 58 32.54 20.18 -44.55
C ILE A 58 33.86 20.15 -45.32
N VAL A 59 33.79 20.03 -46.64
CA VAL A 59 34.96 20.07 -47.52
C VAL A 59 35.58 21.46 -47.40
N ASP A 60 36.86 21.49 -47.08
CA ASP A 60 37.65 22.73 -47.03
C ASP A 60 37.59 23.39 -48.42
N PRO A 61 37.23 24.69 -48.52
CA PRO A 61 37.29 25.45 -49.79
C PRO A 61 38.60 25.32 -50.57
N GLY A 62 39.70 24.98 -49.89
CA GLY A 62 41.03 24.91 -50.48
C GLY A 62 41.58 26.30 -50.81
N ASP A 63 42.89 26.37 -51.07
CA ASP A 63 43.64 27.63 -51.24
C ASP A 63 43.20 28.47 -52.45
N THR A 64 42.39 27.92 -53.35
CA THR A 64 41.96 28.57 -54.60
C THR A 64 40.62 29.30 -54.49
N TRP A 65 39.89 29.18 -53.39
CA TRP A 65 38.58 29.80 -53.28
C TRP A 65 38.69 31.28 -52.91
N LEU A 66 38.26 32.14 -53.84
CA LEU A 66 38.08 33.56 -53.62
C LEU A 66 36.67 33.97 -54.06
N PRO A 67 35.88 34.66 -53.21
CA PRO A 67 34.61 35.25 -53.61
C PRO A 67 34.74 36.09 -54.89
N LYS A 68 33.83 35.93 -55.85
CA LYS A 68 33.86 36.67 -57.13
C LYS A 68 33.96 38.19 -56.95
N VAL A 69 33.37 38.70 -55.86
CA VAL A 69 33.40 40.13 -55.48
C VAL A 69 34.82 40.65 -55.22
N LEU A 70 35.76 39.77 -54.86
CA LEU A 70 37.16 40.11 -54.62
C LEU A 70 38.06 39.94 -55.85
N GLN A 71 37.58 39.33 -56.94
CA GLN A 71 38.38 39.12 -58.15
C GLN A 71 38.67 40.42 -58.91
N ASP A 72 37.75 41.39 -58.83
CA ASP A 72 37.84 42.68 -59.55
C ASP A 72 38.40 43.82 -58.69
N LYS A 73 38.94 43.52 -57.51
CA LYS A 73 39.38 44.52 -56.53
C LYS A 73 40.82 44.94 -56.73
N SER A 74 41.09 46.22 -56.47
CA SER A 74 42.44 46.77 -56.52
C SER A 74 43.32 46.11 -55.44
N LYS A 75 44.65 46.08 -55.64
CA LYS A 75 45.57 45.59 -54.62
C LYS A 75 45.42 46.36 -53.30
N GLN A 76 45.09 47.66 -53.35
CA GLN A 76 44.86 48.49 -52.16
C GLN A 76 43.60 48.04 -51.41
N ASP A 77 42.49 47.83 -52.12
CA ASP A 77 41.21 47.35 -51.55
C ASP A 77 41.38 45.98 -50.88
N LEU A 78 42.17 45.07 -51.48
CA LEU A 78 42.47 43.77 -50.89
C LEU A 78 43.25 43.90 -49.58
N PHE A 79 44.16 44.86 -49.47
CA PHE A 79 44.86 45.16 -48.22
C PHE A 79 43.92 45.72 -47.16
N GLU A 80 42.98 46.61 -47.53
CA GLU A 80 41.99 47.14 -46.60
C GLU A 80 41.05 46.06 -46.06
N VAL A 81 40.59 45.17 -46.94
CA VAL A 81 39.78 44.01 -46.55
C VAL A 81 40.58 43.07 -45.64
N LEU A 82 41.84 42.78 -45.96
CA LEU A 82 42.69 41.91 -45.14
C LEU A 82 43.08 42.55 -43.80
N ALA A 83 43.15 43.87 -43.73
CA ALA A 83 43.41 44.62 -42.51
C ALA A 83 42.20 44.68 -41.56
N SER A 84 40.98 44.41 -42.05
CA SER A 84 39.74 44.53 -41.29
C SER A 84 39.07 43.17 -41.07
N GLN A 85 39.24 42.63 -39.85
CA GLN A 85 38.63 41.36 -39.43
C GLN A 85 37.10 41.35 -39.58
N GLU A 86 36.45 42.50 -39.39
CA GLU A 86 35.00 42.65 -39.55
C GLU A 86 34.54 42.54 -41.01
N LEU A 87 35.32 43.05 -41.97
CA LEU A 87 34.99 42.89 -43.39
C LEU A 87 35.23 41.45 -43.85
N LEU A 88 36.29 40.81 -43.35
CA LEU A 88 36.52 39.38 -43.60
C LEU A 88 35.37 38.53 -43.05
N SER A 89 34.94 38.76 -41.81
CA SER A 89 33.81 38.01 -41.24
C SER A 89 32.52 38.26 -42.04
N ALA A 90 32.24 39.50 -42.41
CA ALA A 90 31.10 39.84 -43.27
C ALA A 90 31.16 39.14 -44.63
N LEU A 91 32.34 39.05 -45.27
CA LEU A 91 32.51 38.34 -46.54
C LEU A 91 32.36 36.82 -46.39
N THR A 92 32.82 36.23 -45.28
CA THR A 92 32.68 34.79 -45.06
C THR A 92 31.23 34.36 -44.79
N HIS A 93 30.43 35.23 -44.17
CA HIS A 93 29.07 34.92 -43.72
C HIS A 93 27.96 35.57 -44.54
N SER A 94 28.27 36.51 -45.45
CA SER A 94 27.28 37.13 -46.33
C SER A 94 26.71 36.12 -47.32
N ALA A 95 25.39 36.15 -47.52
CA ALA A 95 24.67 35.25 -48.42
C ALA A 95 25.17 35.29 -49.89
N SER A 96 25.79 36.39 -50.32
CA SER A 96 26.31 36.55 -51.68
C SER A 96 27.73 36.01 -51.89
N THR A 97 28.50 35.86 -50.81
CA THR A 97 29.93 35.49 -50.86
C THR A 97 30.25 34.24 -50.05
N ILE A 98 29.27 33.65 -49.36
CA ILE A 98 29.43 32.47 -48.53
C ILE A 98 29.92 31.26 -49.34
N HIS A 99 30.92 30.55 -48.79
CA HIS A 99 31.34 29.28 -49.35
C HIS A 99 30.28 28.20 -49.10
N PRO A 100 30.00 27.29 -50.05
CA PRO A 100 29.03 26.19 -49.85
C PRO A 100 29.28 25.35 -48.59
N SER A 101 30.53 25.19 -48.15
CA SER A 101 30.84 24.43 -46.93
C SER A 101 30.40 25.17 -45.65
N VAL A 102 30.56 26.49 -45.60
CA VAL A 102 30.08 27.33 -44.49
C VAL A 102 28.55 27.35 -44.49
N SER A 103 27.93 27.50 -45.67
CA SER A 103 26.47 27.41 -45.80
C SER A 103 25.91 26.05 -45.34
N ALA A 104 26.57 24.95 -45.71
CA ALA A 104 26.22 23.60 -45.23
C ALA A 104 26.37 23.47 -43.71
N SER A 105 27.41 24.08 -43.13
CA SER A 105 27.61 24.07 -41.67
C SER A 105 26.50 24.83 -40.93
N TYR A 106 26.06 25.98 -41.44
CA TYR A 106 24.90 26.70 -40.89
C TYR A 106 23.61 25.89 -41.01
N GLY A 107 23.37 25.25 -42.15
CA GLY A 107 22.21 24.36 -42.32
C GLY A 107 22.20 23.21 -41.32
N ALA A 108 23.35 22.58 -41.09
CA ALA A 108 23.50 21.49 -40.12
C ALA A 108 23.33 21.98 -38.68
N LEU A 109 23.89 23.15 -38.32
CA LEU A 109 23.70 23.76 -37.01
C LEU A 109 22.25 24.15 -36.76
N GLN A 110 21.56 24.70 -37.76
CA GLN A 110 20.15 25.04 -37.67
C GLN A 110 19.29 23.78 -37.47
N SER A 111 19.54 22.72 -38.24
CA SER A 111 18.86 21.42 -38.07
C SER A 111 19.08 20.85 -36.67
N ALA A 112 20.32 20.86 -36.17
CA ALA A 112 20.64 20.38 -34.83
C ALA A 112 19.99 21.24 -33.73
N LEU A 113 19.85 22.55 -33.95
CA LEU A 113 19.14 23.44 -33.02
C LEU A 113 17.65 23.14 -33.01
N ASP A 114 17.03 22.98 -34.17
CA ASP A 114 15.61 22.64 -34.31
C ASP A 114 15.30 21.27 -33.67
N GLU A 115 16.14 20.26 -33.90
CA GLU A 115 16.07 18.94 -33.24
C GLU A 115 16.16 19.05 -31.71
N ASN A 116 17.12 19.84 -31.19
CA ASN A 116 17.24 20.07 -29.75
C ASN A 116 16.01 20.77 -29.17
N MET A 117 15.42 21.73 -29.89
CA MET A 117 14.17 22.39 -29.49
C MET A 117 13.00 21.42 -29.46
N GLU A 118 12.90 20.50 -30.43
CA GLU A 118 11.87 19.45 -30.44
C GLU A 118 12.05 18.46 -29.28
N LEU A 119 13.29 18.03 -29.01
CA LEU A 119 13.62 17.18 -27.87
C LEU A 119 13.29 17.85 -26.53
N ALA A 120 13.60 19.14 -26.38
CA ALA A 120 13.25 19.91 -25.19
C ALA A 120 11.73 19.99 -24.97
N LYS A 121 10.96 20.26 -26.02
CA LYS A 121 9.48 20.24 -25.97
C LYS A 121 8.95 18.86 -25.56
N ARG A 122 9.48 17.79 -26.15
CA ARG A 122 9.09 16.40 -25.83
C ARG A 122 9.42 16.03 -24.38
N LEU A 123 10.57 16.47 -23.86
CA LEU A 123 10.95 16.28 -22.46
C LEU A 123 9.99 17.01 -21.53
N GLN A 124 9.61 18.25 -21.84
CA GLN A 124 8.64 19.01 -21.06
C GLN A 124 7.25 18.33 -21.03
N GLU A 125 6.79 17.79 -22.16
CA GLU A 125 5.54 17.00 -22.22
C GLU A 125 5.62 15.70 -21.43
N LEU A 126 6.76 15.01 -21.46
CA LEU A 126 7.00 13.79 -20.66
C LEU A 126 7.00 14.11 -19.17
N GLU A 127 7.64 15.22 -18.77
CA GLU A 127 7.68 15.69 -17.39
C GLU A 127 6.27 16.01 -16.89
N ALA A 128 5.48 16.76 -17.66
CA ALA A 128 4.10 17.08 -17.33
C ALA A 128 3.23 15.81 -17.15
N ARG A 129 3.37 14.83 -18.06
CA ARG A 129 2.68 13.54 -17.95
C ARG A 129 3.10 12.76 -16.71
N LEU A 130 4.39 12.74 -16.39
CA LEU A 130 4.93 12.05 -15.23
C LEU A 130 4.40 12.70 -13.94
N ALA A 131 4.44 14.03 -13.86
CA ALA A 131 3.89 14.78 -12.72
C ALA A 131 2.39 14.48 -12.52
N HIS A 132 1.61 14.45 -13.62
CA HIS A 132 0.19 14.08 -13.57
C HIS A 132 -0.02 12.64 -13.07
N GLN A 133 0.74 11.68 -13.58
CA GLN A 133 0.67 10.28 -13.12
C GLN A 133 1.04 10.13 -11.65
N ARG A 134 2.07 10.85 -11.16
CA ARG A 134 2.44 10.87 -9.74
C ARG A 134 1.31 11.42 -8.87
N SER A 135 0.69 12.53 -9.28
CA SER A 135 -0.45 13.10 -8.57
C SER A 135 -1.66 12.15 -8.54
N ALA A 136 -2.01 11.53 -9.67
CA ALA A 136 -3.11 10.57 -9.76
C ALA A 136 -2.89 9.33 -8.90
N THR A 137 -1.67 8.76 -8.93
CA THR A 137 -1.32 7.58 -8.11
C THR A 137 -1.30 7.91 -6.62
N GLN A 138 -0.82 9.10 -6.23
CA GLN A 138 -0.88 9.57 -4.86
C GLN A 138 -2.33 9.71 -4.38
N ALA A 139 -3.22 10.28 -5.20
CA ALA A 139 -4.64 10.38 -4.88
C ALA A 139 -5.31 9.01 -4.72
N GLN A 140 -4.99 8.05 -5.60
CA GLN A 140 -5.47 6.67 -5.51
C GLN A 140 -4.98 5.96 -4.23
N LEU A 141 -3.72 6.15 -3.85
CA LEU A 141 -3.14 5.57 -2.64
C LEU A 141 -3.81 6.13 -1.38
N LEU A 142 -4.04 7.44 -1.32
CA LEU A 142 -4.78 8.07 -0.21
C LEU A 142 -6.22 7.55 -0.15
N GLY A 143 -6.89 7.40 -1.30
CA GLY A 143 -8.22 6.80 -1.38
C GLY A 143 -8.26 5.34 -0.89
N ALA A 144 -7.25 4.54 -1.25
CA ALA A 144 -7.12 3.16 -0.80
C ALA A 144 -6.91 3.07 0.73
N HIS A 145 -6.05 3.91 1.31
CA HIS A 145 -5.87 3.96 2.76
C HIS A 145 -7.14 4.39 3.50
N ALA A 146 -7.88 5.37 2.99
CA ALA A 146 -9.16 5.76 3.58
C ALA A 146 -10.18 4.60 3.59
N LEU A 147 -10.28 3.85 2.49
CA LEU A 147 -11.10 2.64 2.41
C LEU A 147 -10.63 1.56 3.39
N GLU A 148 -9.32 1.36 3.52
CA GLU A 148 -8.72 0.41 4.46
C GLU A 148 -9.06 0.75 5.92
N HIS A 149 -8.96 2.03 6.30
CA HIS A 149 -9.34 2.50 7.64
C HIS A 149 -10.84 2.32 7.90
N SER A 150 -11.70 2.68 6.94
CA SER A 150 -13.15 2.50 7.09
C SER A 150 -13.55 1.03 7.17
N TRP A 151 -12.89 0.15 6.42
CA TRP A 151 -13.11 -1.29 6.50
C TRP A 151 -12.68 -1.86 7.86
N ARG A 152 -11.51 -1.47 8.38
CA ARG A 152 -11.08 -1.88 9.73
C ARG A 152 -12.04 -1.40 10.81
N ALA A 153 -12.53 -0.16 10.71
CA ALA A 153 -13.53 0.36 11.63
C ALA A 153 -14.84 -0.44 11.57
N LYS A 154 -15.30 -0.81 10.36
CA LYS A 154 -16.50 -1.64 10.17
C LYS A 154 -16.31 -3.06 10.71
N GLN A 155 -15.14 -3.67 10.50
CA GLN A 155 -14.82 -4.98 11.05
C GLN A 155 -14.80 -4.93 12.59
N ALA A 156 -14.14 -3.94 13.19
CA ALA A 156 -14.14 -3.77 14.64
C ALA A 156 -15.55 -3.57 15.21
N ALA A 157 -16.42 -2.82 14.51
CA ALA A 157 -17.83 -2.66 14.91
C ALA A 157 -18.62 -3.97 14.80
N MET A 158 -18.37 -4.78 13.76
CA MET A 158 -18.96 -6.11 13.61
C MET A 158 -18.49 -7.05 14.72
N ASP A 159 -17.19 -7.10 14.99
CA ASP A 159 -16.61 -7.95 16.04
C ASP A 159 -17.14 -7.54 17.42
N ALA A 160 -17.28 -6.24 17.69
CA ALA A 160 -17.90 -5.72 18.92
C ALA A 160 -19.39 -6.09 19.02
N ALA A 161 -20.14 -6.03 17.93
CA ALA A 161 -21.55 -6.42 17.90
C ALA A 161 -21.74 -7.94 18.09
N LEU A 162 -20.81 -8.75 17.59
CA LEU A 162 -20.81 -10.21 17.75
C LEU A 162 -20.22 -10.68 19.08
N ALA A 163 -19.43 -9.84 19.77
CA ALA A 163 -18.74 -10.20 21.00
C ALA A 163 -19.67 -10.81 22.09
N PRO A 164 -20.89 -10.31 22.36
CA PRO A 164 -21.78 -10.91 23.36
C PRO A 164 -22.30 -12.30 22.98
N PHE A 165 -22.33 -12.60 21.68
CA PHE A 165 -22.81 -13.88 21.14
C PHE A 165 -21.67 -14.84 20.81
N ALA A 166 -20.41 -14.43 21.03
CA ALA A 166 -19.27 -15.31 20.90
C ALA A 166 -19.39 -16.48 21.90
N PRO A 167 -18.97 -17.70 21.53
CA PRO A 167 -19.08 -18.87 22.40
C PRO A 167 -18.47 -18.66 23.80
N ALA A 168 -17.36 -17.93 23.88
CA ALA A 168 -16.73 -17.58 25.15
C ALA A 168 -17.60 -16.67 26.03
N SER A 169 -18.25 -15.67 25.44
CA SER A 169 -19.14 -14.74 26.14
C SER A 169 -20.42 -15.42 26.60
N LEU A 170 -21.01 -16.29 25.77
CA LEU A 170 -22.17 -17.10 26.14
C LEU A 170 -21.84 -18.05 27.29
N TYR A 171 -20.66 -18.68 27.25
CA TYR A 171 -20.17 -19.52 28.34
C TYR A 171 -19.96 -18.72 29.63
N GLN A 172 -19.36 -17.53 29.54
CA GLN A 172 -19.19 -16.63 30.70
C GLN A 172 -20.53 -16.20 31.28
N GLN A 173 -21.52 -15.84 30.45
CA GLN A 173 -22.87 -15.51 30.89
C GLN A 173 -23.56 -16.70 31.57
N LEU A 174 -23.39 -17.92 31.02
CA LEU A 174 -23.92 -19.13 31.64
C LEU A 174 -23.26 -19.39 33.00
N ALA A 175 -21.94 -19.29 33.09
CA ALA A 175 -21.20 -19.47 34.34
C ALA A 175 -21.57 -18.42 35.40
N ALA A 176 -21.69 -17.14 35.00
CA ALA A 176 -22.17 -16.07 35.85
C ALA A 176 -23.59 -16.36 36.33
N GLY A 177 -24.50 -16.77 35.44
CA GLY A 177 -25.87 -17.13 35.81
C GLY A 177 -25.98 -18.35 36.73
N VAL A 178 -25.05 -19.30 36.70
CA VAL A 178 -24.98 -20.39 37.69
C VAL A 178 -24.61 -19.83 39.06
N ASN A 179 -23.55 -19.00 39.12
CA ASN A 179 -23.09 -18.39 40.37
C ASN A 179 -24.12 -17.42 40.98
N GLU A 180 -24.77 -16.58 40.17
CA GLU A 180 -25.87 -15.72 40.62
C GLU A 180 -27.02 -16.54 41.21
N GLN A 181 -27.36 -17.67 40.59
CA GLN A 181 -28.44 -18.53 41.10
C GLN A 181 -28.05 -19.22 42.42
N GLU A 182 -26.78 -19.56 42.59
CA GLU A 182 -26.24 -20.07 43.86
C GLU A 182 -26.37 -19.02 44.96
N GLN A 183 -25.98 -17.77 44.67
CA GLN A 183 -26.12 -16.64 45.61
C GLN A 183 -27.58 -16.38 45.97
N VAL A 184 -28.52 -16.50 45.02
CA VAL A 184 -29.96 -16.39 45.30
C VAL A 184 -30.42 -17.52 46.24
N CYS A 185 -29.91 -18.74 46.07
CA CYS A 185 -30.24 -19.84 46.98
C CYS A 185 -29.69 -19.57 48.39
N GLN A 186 -28.43 -19.13 48.49
CA GLN A 186 -27.79 -18.77 49.77
C GLN A 186 -28.52 -17.62 50.46
N ALA A 187 -28.88 -16.55 49.74
CA ALA A 187 -29.64 -15.43 50.30
C ALA A 187 -31.04 -15.85 50.76
N LEU A 188 -31.71 -16.78 50.05
CA LEU A 188 -32.98 -17.34 50.50
C LEU A 188 -32.81 -18.18 51.77
N GLU A 189 -31.73 -18.94 51.90
CA GLU A 189 -31.38 -19.69 53.12
C GLU A 189 -31.10 -18.76 54.29
N GLU A 190 -30.29 -17.72 54.07
CA GLU A 190 -29.98 -16.69 55.07
C GLU A 190 -31.24 -15.94 55.51
N SER A 191 -32.11 -15.52 54.57
CA SER A 191 -33.36 -14.83 54.91
C SER A 191 -34.32 -15.67 55.76
N PHE A 192 -34.26 -17.01 55.64
CA PHE A 192 -35.08 -17.90 56.46
C PHE A 192 -34.51 -18.09 57.86
N LEU A 193 -33.17 -18.11 57.97
CA LEU A 193 -32.46 -18.26 59.24
C LEU A 193 -32.48 -16.98 60.07
N GLU A 194 -32.35 -15.82 59.44
CA GLU A 194 -32.36 -14.53 60.13
C GLU A 194 -33.74 -14.19 60.72
N GLY A 195 -34.80 -14.71 60.11
CA GLY A 195 -36.18 -14.45 60.51
C GLY A 195 -36.56 -12.99 60.30
N GLU A 196 -37.83 -12.73 59.96
CA GLU A 196 -38.33 -11.38 59.71
C GLU A 196 -38.56 -10.63 61.03
N GLY A 197 -37.50 -10.34 61.78
CA GLY A 197 -37.54 -9.48 62.97
C GLY A 197 -38.31 -10.03 64.18
N ASP A 198 -37.63 -10.14 65.31
CA ASP A 198 -38.22 -10.29 66.66
C ASP A 198 -38.83 -11.66 67.00
N GLY A 199 -38.02 -12.73 66.94
CA GLY A 199 -38.25 -13.98 67.69
C GLY A 199 -39.52 -14.76 67.37
N GLY A 200 -40.31 -14.33 66.39
CA GLY A 200 -41.51 -14.99 65.92
C GLY A 200 -41.15 -16.14 64.98
N LEU A 201 -41.65 -17.34 65.28
CA LEU A 201 -41.68 -18.42 64.31
C LEU A 201 -42.43 -17.92 63.07
N ALA A 202 -41.81 -18.01 61.89
CA ALA A 202 -42.45 -17.67 60.61
C ALA A 202 -43.84 -18.32 60.52
N SER A 203 -44.82 -17.59 60.03
CA SER A 203 -46.17 -18.13 59.88
C SER A 203 -46.13 -19.36 58.97
N GLU A 204 -47.01 -20.35 59.19
CA GLU A 204 -47.06 -21.57 58.34
C GLU A 204 -47.18 -21.20 56.85
N ARG A 205 -47.85 -20.08 56.56
CA ARG A 205 -47.96 -19.51 55.23
C ARG A 205 -46.61 -19.02 54.69
N GLU A 206 -45.89 -18.18 55.43
CA GLU A 206 -44.55 -17.72 55.04
C GLU A 206 -43.59 -18.88 54.81
N ALA A 207 -43.61 -19.88 55.70
CA ALA A 207 -42.79 -21.09 55.54
C ALA A 207 -43.14 -21.82 54.24
N SER A 208 -44.43 -22.00 53.93
CA SER A 208 -44.86 -22.66 52.69
C SER A 208 -44.47 -21.87 51.43
N GLU A 209 -44.58 -20.54 51.47
CA GLU A 209 -44.18 -19.65 50.37
C GLU A 209 -42.66 -19.66 50.18
N TRP A 210 -41.89 -19.67 51.27
CA TRP A 210 -40.43 -19.80 51.24
C TRP A 210 -40.01 -21.13 50.61
N VAL A 211 -40.60 -22.25 51.06
CA VAL A 211 -40.28 -23.58 50.50
C VAL A 211 -40.54 -23.60 48.99
N ARG A 212 -41.62 -22.98 48.53
CA ARG A 212 -41.93 -22.88 47.10
C ARG A 212 -40.85 -22.08 46.35
N ARG A 213 -40.51 -20.88 46.84
CA ARG A 213 -39.49 -20.02 46.22
C ARG A 213 -38.12 -20.69 46.20
N TYR A 214 -37.71 -21.31 47.29
CA TYR A 214 -36.45 -22.03 47.40
C TYR A 214 -36.38 -23.22 46.44
N ARG A 215 -37.45 -24.02 46.34
CA ARG A 215 -37.52 -25.14 45.39
C ARG A 215 -37.44 -24.67 43.95
N ASP A 216 -38.13 -23.59 43.60
CA ASP A 216 -38.09 -23.01 42.26
C ASP A 216 -36.70 -22.47 41.92
N ALA A 217 -36.05 -21.77 42.87
CA ALA A 217 -34.68 -21.28 42.75
C ALA A 217 -33.67 -22.42 42.59
N ARG A 218 -33.77 -23.48 43.40
CA ARG A 218 -32.87 -24.63 43.36
C ARG A 218 -33.06 -25.48 42.11
N LYS A 219 -34.28 -25.61 41.61
CA LYS A 219 -34.56 -26.24 40.31
C LYS A 219 -33.86 -25.50 39.17
N LEU A 220 -33.94 -24.15 39.18
CA LEU A 220 -33.26 -23.34 38.18
C LEU A 220 -31.73 -23.45 38.28
N PHE A 221 -31.18 -23.51 39.49
CA PHE A 221 -29.75 -23.73 39.74
C PHE A 221 -29.26 -25.02 39.08
N TYR A 222 -29.86 -26.17 39.39
CA TYR A 222 -29.46 -27.45 38.82
C TYR A 222 -29.63 -27.49 37.30
N LEU A 223 -30.68 -26.87 36.76
CA LEU A 223 -30.88 -26.79 35.31
C LEU A 223 -29.79 -25.97 34.60
N ARG A 224 -29.33 -24.87 35.20
CA ARG A 224 -28.19 -24.09 34.67
C ARG A 224 -26.88 -24.86 34.82
N GLN A 225 -26.68 -25.53 35.95
CA GLN A 225 -25.50 -26.36 36.20
C GLN A 225 -25.40 -27.50 35.17
N GLU A 226 -26.47 -28.25 34.93
CA GLU A 226 -26.46 -29.30 33.91
C GLU A 226 -26.21 -28.77 32.49
N ARG A 227 -26.70 -27.56 32.16
CA ARG A 227 -26.42 -26.92 30.87
C ARG A 227 -24.93 -26.57 30.74
N LYS A 228 -24.31 -26.11 31.82
CA LYS A 228 -22.89 -25.83 31.89
C LYS A 228 -22.07 -27.12 31.74
N GLU A 229 -22.41 -28.18 32.46
CA GLU A 229 -21.76 -29.49 32.34
C GLU A 229 -21.88 -30.05 30.92
N ARG A 230 -23.07 -29.96 30.30
CA ARG A 230 -23.24 -30.33 28.88
C ARG A 230 -22.40 -29.48 27.93
N TRP A 231 -22.17 -28.21 28.25
CA TRP A 231 -21.28 -27.32 27.48
C TRP A 231 -19.82 -27.76 27.64
N ASP A 232 -19.38 -28.02 28.87
CA ASP A 232 -18.02 -28.45 29.20
C ASP A 232 -17.64 -29.79 28.53
N GLU A 233 -18.61 -30.69 28.40
CA GLU A 233 -18.45 -31.97 27.69
C GLU A 233 -18.53 -31.84 26.15
N GLY A 234 -18.89 -30.67 25.63
CA GLY A 234 -19.09 -30.45 24.19
C GLY A 234 -20.37 -31.11 23.63
N ARG A 235 -21.36 -31.41 24.47
CA ARG A 235 -22.68 -31.97 24.06
C ARG A 235 -23.69 -30.91 23.63
N VAL A 236 -23.33 -29.63 23.67
CA VAL A 236 -24.15 -28.54 23.12
C VAL A 236 -23.97 -28.54 21.60
N GLY A 237 -25.02 -28.94 20.88
CA GLY A 237 -24.95 -29.20 19.44
C GLY A 237 -24.38 -28.03 18.62
N GLY A 238 -23.62 -28.39 17.57
CA GLY A 238 -23.37 -27.51 16.41
C GLY A 238 -22.06 -26.71 16.39
N TRP A 239 -21.17 -26.84 17.39
CA TRP A 239 -19.95 -25.99 17.46
C TRP A 239 -18.63 -26.73 17.19
N ARG A 240 -18.65 -27.69 16.25
CA ARG A 240 -17.44 -28.26 15.63
C ARG A 240 -17.24 -27.71 14.22
#